data_AF-A0A6B9FVH0-F1
#
_entry.id   AF-A0A6B9FVH0-F1
#
_cell.length_a   1.000
_cell.length_b   1.000
_cell.length_c   1.000
_cell.angle_alpha   90.00
_cell.angle_beta   90.00
_cell.angle_gamma   90.00
#
_symmetry.space_group_name_H-M   'P 1'
#
loop_
_entity.id
_entity.type
_entity.pdbx_description
1 polymer ?
#
loop_
_entity_poly.entity_id
_entity_poly.type
_entity_poly.pdbx_seq_one_letter_code
_entity_poly.pdbx_strand_id
1 'polypeptide(L)' 'MDDLASSWPRASMSDKIDFTNRMGKAMSALSPDLTREYFMRCLEETANVGDTKQLTLSDMVRTCVSLQGAPPSDDP' A
#
# COMPACT_ATOMS: atom_id res chain seq x y z
N MET A 1 -6.32 -1.84 -15.88
CA MET A 1 -5.74 -3.14 -15.50
C MET A 1 -4.94 -2.86 -14.26
N ASP A 2 -5.46 -3.25 -13.11
CA ASP A 2 -4.72 -3.14 -11.85
C ASP A 2 -3.77 -4.33 -11.76
N ASP A 3 -2.50 -4.07 -11.49
CA ASP A 3 -1.52 -5.12 -11.28
C ASP A 3 -1.87 -5.93 -10.03
N LEU A 4 -1.56 -7.22 -10.06
CA LEU A 4 -1.74 -8.10 -8.90
C LEU A 4 -0.72 -7.76 -7.82
N ALA A 5 -1.17 -7.76 -6.57
CA ALA A 5 -0.33 -7.60 -5.38
C ALA A 5 0.82 -8.63 -5.33
N SER A 6 0.60 -9.83 -5.88
CA SER A 6 1.62 -10.87 -6.00
C SER A 6 2.78 -10.53 -6.94
N SER A 7 2.63 -9.55 -7.84
CA SER A 7 3.73 -9.05 -8.67
C SER A 7 4.60 -8.04 -7.93
N TRP A 8 4.07 -7.37 -6.89
CA TRP A 8 4.80 -6.37 -6.09
C TRP A 8 6.17 -6.84 -5.60
N PRO A 9 6.34 -8.01 -4.94
CA PRO A 9 7.65 -8.45 -4.48
C PRO A 9 8.64 -8.69 -5.63
N ARG A 10 8.14 -8.99 -6.84
CA ARG A 10 8.94 -9.20 -8.05
C ARG A 10 9.11 -7.94 -8.91
N ALA A 11 8.37 -6.87 -8.63
CA ALA A 11 8.44 -5.63 -9.39
C ALA A 11 9.78 -4.92 -9.17
N SER A 12 10.27 -4.26 -10.21
CA SER A 12 11.51 -3.49 -10.13
C SER A 12 11.36 -2.33 -9.14
N MET A 13 12.46 -1.89 -8.54
CA MET A 13 12.44 -0.77 -7.61
C MET A 13 11.89 0.51 -8.27
N SER A 14 12.17 0.72 -9.55
CA SER A 14 11.62 1.83 -10.35
C SER A 14 10.10 1.77 -10.47
N ASP A 15 9.52 0.58 -10.74
CA ASP A 15 8.07 0.39 -10.87
C ASP A 15 7.37 0.64 -9.53
N LYS A 16 7.96 0.13 -8.44
CA LYS A 16 7.47 0.38 -7.09
C LYS A 16 7.47 1.87 -6.76
N ILE A 17 8.57 2.58 -7.05
CA ILE A 17 8.68 4.02 -6.81
C ILE A 17 7.66 4.79 -7.63
N ASP A 18 7.51 4.47 -8.92
CA ASP A 18 6.59 5.17 -9.81
C ASP A 18 5.13 4.95 -9.40
N PHE A 19 4.73 3.72 -9.08
CA PHE A 19 3.41 3.40 -8.54
C PHE A 19 3.14 4.13 -7.22
N THR A 20 4.10 4.09 -6.28
CA THR A 20 3.96 4.73 -4.97
C THR A 20 3.94 6.26 -5.09
N ASN A 21 4.62 6.87 -6.07
CA ASN A 21 4.50 8.31 -6.32
C ASN A 21 3.13 8.67 -6.91
N ARG A 22 2.62 7.86 -7.86
CA ARG A 22 1.28 8.08 -8.45
C ARG A 22 0.18 7.95 -7.39
N MET A 23 0.20 6.87 -6.62
CA MET A 23 -0.78 6.64 -5.55
C MET A 23 -0.57 7.58 -4.36
N GLY A 24 0.68 7.82 -3.96
CA GLY A 24 1.02 8.72 -2.85
C GLY A 24 0.46 10.11 -3.07
N LYS A 25 0.46 10.62 -4.30
CA LYS A 25 -0.16 11.93 -4.62
C LYS A 25 -1.68 11.92 -4.44
N ALA A 26 -2.35 10.85 -4.86
CA ALA A 26 -3.79 10.67 -4.67
C ALA A 26 -4.14 10.47 -3.18
N MET A 27 -3.24 9.83 -2.43
CA MET A 27 -3.44 9.55 -1.01
C MET A 27 -3.13 10.69 -0.09
N SER A 28 -2.06 11.46 -0.33
CA SER A 28 -1.79 12.66 0.44
C SER A 28 -2.94 13.68 0.30
N ALA A 29 -3.72 13.61 -0.79
CA ALA A 29 -4.95 14.39 -0.94
C ALA A 29 -6.12 13.85 -0.08
N LEU A 30 -6.14 12.55 0.24
CA LEU A 30 -7.14 11.91 1.09
C LEU A 30 -6.76 11.91 2.57
N SER A 31 -5.47 11.84 2.88
CA SER A 31 -4.91 11.85 4.23
C SER A 31 -3.48 12.42 4.17
N PRO A 32 -3.27 13.66 4.62
CA PRO A 32 -1.97 14.33 4.51
C PRO A 32 -0.85 13.64 5.31
N ASP A 33 -1.21 12.80 6.29
CA ASP A 33 -0.28 11.96 7.06
C ASP A 33 0.20 10.71 6.30
N LEU A 34 -0.47 10.32 5.20
CA LEU A 34 -0.02 9.23 4.35
C LEU A 34 1.15 9.72 3.48
N THR A 35 2.35 9.53 4.01
CA THR A 35 3.58 9.75 3.27
C THR A 35 3.83 8.60 2.29
N ARG A 36 4.60 8.90 1.23
CA ARG A 36 5.07 7.89 0.27
C ARG A 36 5.80 6.73 0.97
N GLU A 37 6.58 7.03 2.01
CA GLU A 37 7.34 6.04 2.78
C GLU A 37 6.42 5.09 3.56
N TYR A 38 5.42 5.63 4.24
CA TYR A 38 4.39 4.80 4.90
C TYR A 38 3.74 3.86 3.89
N PHE A 39 3.43 4.39 2.71
CA PHE A 39 2.76 3.64 1.68
C PHE A 39 3.61 2.50 1.11
N MET A 40 4.87 2.79 0.83
CA MET A 40 5.82 1.80 0.35
C MET A 40 6.00 0.67 1.37
N ARG A 41 6.16 1.01 2.65
CA ARG A 41 6.28 0.04 3.73
C ARG A 41 5.03 -0.82 3.85
N CYS A 42 3.84 -0.21 3.88
CA CYS A 42 2.60 -0.96 4.02
C CYS A 42 2.35 -1.91 2.82
N LEU A 43 2.69 -1.48 1.60
CA LEU A 43 2.63 -2.37 0.44
C LEU A 43 3.62 -3.53 0.56
N GLU A 44 4.84 -3.28 1.02
CA GLU A 44 5.82 -4.34 1.27
C GLU A 44 5.34 -5.33 2.34
N GLU A 45 4.79 -4.85 3.46
CA GLU A 45 4.23 -5.71 4.51
C GLU A 45 3.04 -6.52 4.01
N THR A 46 2.07 -5.87 3.34
CA THR A 46 0.88 -6.53 2.79
C THR A 46 1.25 -7.58 1.74
N ALA A 47 2.27 -7.31 0.93
CA ALA A 47 2.78 -8.26 -0.05
C ALA A 47 3.51 -9.45 0.57
N ASN A 48 4.08 -9.30 1.77
CA ASN A 48 4.84 -10.33 2.49
C ASN A 48 3.99 -11.17 3.46
N VAL A 49 2.86 -10.64 3.96
CA VAL A 49 2.07 -11.24 5.07
C VAL A 49 1.18 -12.42 4.64
N GLY A 50 0.85 -12.61 3.35
CA GLY A 50 0.00 -13.74 2.94
C GLY A 50 -0.34 -13.81 1.46
N ASP A 51 -1.20 -14.77 1.09
CA ASP A 51 -1.54 -15.15 -0.29
C ASP A 51 -2.23 -13.99 -1.06
N THR A 52 -1.42 -13.05 -1.52
CA THR A 52 -1.82 -11.86 -2.31
C THR A 52 -2.21 -12.19 -3.74
N LYS A 53 -2.36 -13.47 -4.09
CA LYS A 53 -2.62 -13.96 -5.45
C LYS A 53 -3.91 -13.41 -6.06
N GLN A 54 -4.88 -13.05 -5.23
CA GLN A 54 -6.17 -12.49 -5.66
C GLN A 54 -6.32 -10.99 -5.35
N LEU A 55 -5.38 -10.38 -4.64
CA LEU A 55 -5.44 -8.97 -4.31
C LEU A 55 -4.83 -8.14 -5.45
N THR A 56 -5.43 -7.00 -5.74
CA THR A 56 -4.84 -6.00 -6.65
C THR A 56 -4.00 -5.01 -5.86
N LEU A 57 -3.10 -4.29 -6.52
CA LEU A 57 -2.39 -3.17 -5.88
C LEU A 57 -3.36 -2.14 -5.30
N SER A 58 -4.49 -1.90 -5.96
CA SER A 58 -5.55 -1.02 -5.46
C SER A 58 -6.26 -1.55 -4.20
N ASP A 59 -6.37 -2.88 -4.03
CA ASP A 59 -6.86 -3.46 -2.77
C ASP A 59 -5.86 -3.30 -1.63
N MET A 60 -4.56 -3.49 -1.90
CA MET A 60 -3.51 -3.24 -0.91
C MET A 60 -3.51 -1.77 -0.48
N VAL A 61 -3.65 -0.87 -1.46
CA VAL A 61 -3.80 0.56 -1.28
C VAL A 61 -4.94 0.88 -0.32
N ARG A 62 -6.12 0.31 -0.57
CA ARG A 62 -7.30 0.47 0.28
C ARG A 62 -7.08 -0.08 1.68
N THR A 63 -6.36 -1.19 1.80
CA THR A 63 -5.99 -1.82 3.06
C THR A 63 -5.07 -0.90 3.86
N CYS A 64 -4.04 -0.33 3.24
CA CYS A 64 -3.11 0.62 3.87
C CYS A 64 -3.81 1.88 4.39
N VAL A 65 -4.75 2.43 3.62
CA VAL A 65 -5.56 3.58 4.07
C VAL A 65 -6.46 3.19 5.24
N SER A 66 -7.06 1.99 5.18
CA SER A 66 -7.94 1.50 6.26
C SER A 66 -7.17 1.20 7.55
N LEU A 67 -5.92 0.73 7.45
CA LEU A 67 -5.03 0.48 8.59
C LEU A 67 -4.56 1.79 9.25
N GLN A 68 -4.35 2.86 8.47
CA GLN A 68 -4.04 4.18 9.02
C GLN A 68 -5.23 4.81 9.74
N GLY A 69 -6.45 4.62 9.21
CA GLY A 69 -7.68 5.14 9.80
C GLY A 69 -8.19 4.33 10.99
N ALA A 70 -7.64 3.13 11.24
CA ALA A 70 -7.88 2.42 12.48
C ALA A 70 -7.18 3.20 13.60
N PRO A 71 -7.91 3.71 14.62
CA PRO A 71 -7.23 4.22 15.80
C PRO A 71 -6.29 3.10 16.30
N PRO A 72 -5.08 3.43 16.80
CA PRO A 72 -4.28 2.41 17.46
C PRO A 72 -5.20 1.78 18.49
N SER A 73 -5.46 0.48 18.36
CA SER A 73 -6.09 -0.27 19.41
C SER A 73 -5.17 -0.16 20.62
N ASP A 74 -5.43 0.86 21.42
CA ASP A 74 -5.15 0.91 22.84
C ASP A 74 -5.85 -0.31 23.41
N ASP A 75 -5.11 -1.41 23.47
CA ASP A 75 -5.47 -2.64 24.15
C ASP A 75 -5.28 -2.36 25.66
N PRO A 76 -6.36 -2.28 26.47
CA PRO A 76 -6.24 -2.12 27.92
C PRO A 76 -5.70 -3.36 28.64
#